data_AF-A0A7W1TPE5-F1
#
_entry.id   AF-A0A7W1TPE5-F1
#
_cell.length_a   1.000
_cell.length_b   1.000
_cell.length_c   1.000
_cell.angle_alpha   90.00
_cell.angle_beta   90.00
_cell.angle_gamma   90.00
#
_symmetry.space_group_name_H-M   'P 1'
#
loop_
_entity.id
_entity.type
_entity.pdbx_description
1 polymer ?
#
loop_
_entity_poly.entity_id
_entity_poly.type
_entity_poly.pdbx_seq_one_letter_code
_entity_poly.pdbx_strand_id
1 'polypeptide(L)'
;MEILEDRAAWEATFRAGWLAHYARTGATDFKRYNRPTNSVAPAGAGVEISHSRLVLISSAGGYLPAKQAAFDAANPFGDYTIRCFPVTTPLLDIAYAHAHYDHTAVDADAQVLLPLGHLADLVAAGVIGSLTPNMISFMGYQPDVGRLLDELIPAMRAAVRAEGAEAALLVPS
;
A
#
# COMPACT_ATOMS: atom_id res chain seq x y z
N MET A 1 18.87 2.50 10.52
CA MET A 1 17.61 2.07 11.17
C MET A 1 17.06 0.92 10.36
N GLU A 2 16.80 -0.20 11.02
CA GLU A 2 16.19 -1.36 10.37
C GLU A 2 14.70 -1.10 10.13
N ILE A 3 14.16 -1.54 8.99
CA ILE A 3 12.74 -1.38 8.68
C ILE A 3 11.89 -2.39 9.48
N LEU A 4 12.47 -3.55 9.79
CA LEU A 4 11.91 -4.59 10.64
C LEU A 4 12.97 -4.99 11.68
N GLU A 5 12.70 -4.68 12.95
CA GLU A 5 13.54 -5.11 14.06
C GLU A 5 13.47 -6.64 14.22
N ASP A 6 14.60 -7.27 14.58
CA ASP A 6 14.73 -8.72 14.79
C ASP A 6 14.20 -9.59 13.63
N ARG A 7 14.39 -9.12 12.38
CA ARG A 7 13.89 -9.79 11.15
C ARG A 7 14.08 -11.30 11.14
N ALA A 8 15.27 -11.81 11.48
CA ALA A 8 15.55 -13.25 11.49
C ALA A 8 14.67 -14.03 12.48
N ALA A 9 14.43 -13.48 13.67
CA ALA A 9 13.55 -14.07 14.68
C ALA A 9 12.08 -14.01 14.24
N TRP A 10 11.67 -12.90 13.63
CA TRP A 10 10.35 -12.76 13.03
C TRP A 10 10.12 -13.82 11.95
N GLU A 11 11.05 -14.00 11.02
CA GLU A 11 10.95 -14.98 9.93
C GLU A 11 10.90 -16.42 10.46
N ALA A 12 11.74 -16.76 11.45
CA ALA A 12 11.73 -18.08 12.07
C ALA A 12 10.37 -18.40 12.72
N THR A 13 9.79 -17.42 13.43
CA THR A 13 8.48 -17.56 14.07
C THR A 13 7.35 -17.66 13.05
N PHE A 14 7.38 -16.84 11.99
CA PHE A 14 6.41 -16.88 10.91
C PHE A 14 6.41 -18.24 10.20
N ARG A 15 7.62 -18.78 9.91
CA ARG A 15 7.81 -20.09 9.29
C ARG A 15 7.29 -21.22 10.17
N ALA A 16 7.64 -21.24 11.45
CA ALA A 16 7.25 -22.29 12.39
C ALA A 16 5.76 -22.20 12.82
N GLY A 17 5.15 -21.01 12.73
CA GLY A 17 3.78 -20.74 13.15
C GLY A 17 2.79 -20.73 11.98
N TRP A 18 2.52 -19.54 11.46
CA TRP A 18 1.48 -19.30 10.45
C TRP A 18 1.73 -20.10 9.16
N LEU A 19 2.96 -20.09 8.64
CA LEU A 19 3.29 -20.78 7.38
C LEU A 19 3.21 -22.30 7.50
N ALA A 20 3.77 -22.88 8.57
CA ALA A 20 3.67 -24.31 8.84
C ALA A 20 2.22 -24.78 9.03
N HIS A 21 1.37 -23.94 9.66
CA HIS A 21 -0.06 -24.22 9.77
C HIS A 21 -0.74 -24.27 8.40
N TYR A 22 -0.51 -23.26 7.56
CA TYR A 22 -1.06 -23.22 6.21
C TYR A 22 -0.58 -24.42 5.37
N ALA A 23 0.72 -24.72 5.39
CA ALA A 23 1.29 -25.86 4.65
C ALA A 23 0.65 -27.22 5.04
N ARG A 24 0.23 -27.37 6.30
CA ARG A 24 -0.41 -28.59 6.80
C ARG A 24 -1.91 -28.67 6.52
N THR A 25 -2.60 -27.53 6.48
CA THR A 25 -4.08 -27.49 6.53
C THR A 25 -4.73 -26.88 5.29
N GLY A 26 -3.97 -26.13 4.50
CA GLY A 26 -4.50 -25.30 3.41
C GLY A 26 -5.29 -24.07 3.87
N ALA A 27 -5.31 -23.77 5.17
CA ALA A 27 -6.07 -22.66 5.74
C ALA A 27 -5.16 -21.66 6.47
N THR A 28 -5.56 -20.38 6.51
CA THR A 28 -4.85 -19.34 7.27
C THR A 28 -5.32 -19.30 8.73
N ASP A 29 -4.41 -19.01 9.67
CA ASP A 29 -4.74 -18.86 11.09
C ASP A 29 -3.97 -17.67 11.71
N PHE A 30 -4.61 -16.50 11.70
CA PHE A 30 -4.00 -15.27 12.21
C PHE A 30 -3.81 -15.25 13.74
N LYS A 31 -4.34 -16.24 14.49
CA LYS A 31 -3.99 -16.39 15.91
C LYS A 31 -2.54 -16.87 16.09
N ARG A 32 -1.94 -17.43 15.04
CA ARG A 32 -0.54 -17.87 14.98
C ARG A 32 0.40 -16.87 14.33
N TYR A 33 -0.14 -15.74 13.86
CA TYR A 33 0.65 -14.73 13.19
C TYR A 33 1.40 -13.87 14.20
N ASN A 34 2.73 -13.84 14.07
CA ASN A 34 3.58 -12.94 14.83
C ASN A 34 3.59 -11.57 14.14
N ARG A 35 2.84 -10.60 14.69
CA ARG A 35 2.83 -9.25 14.15
C ARG A 35 4.22 -8.61 14.31
N PRO A 36 4.78 -7.96 13.27
CA PRO A 36 6.04 -7.25 13.40
C PRO A 36 5.89 -6.11 14.41
N THR A 37 6.90 -5.90 15.23
CA THR A 37 6.96 -4.84 16.23
C THR A 37 8.30 -4.13 16.12
N ASN A 38 8.26 -2.80 16.01
CA ASN A 38 9.45 -1.97 16.11
C ASN A 38 9.34 -1.10 17.36
N SER A 39 10.43 -0.99 18.11
CA SER A 39 10.56 -0.11 19.27
C SER A 39 10.80 1.35 18.86
N VAL A 40 11.26 1.58 17.63
CA VAL A 40 11.46 2.91 17.07
C VAL A 40 10.69 3.06 15.76
N ALA A 41 9.98 4.18 15.62
CA ALA A 41 9.33 4.54 14.37
C ALA A 41 10.34 5.21 13.42
N PRO A 42 10.27 4.95 12.10
CA PRO A 42 10.95 5.77 11.11
C PRO A 42 10.56 7.24 11.28
N ALA A 43 11.51 8.07 11.66
CA ALA A 43 11.34 9.51 11.77
C ALA A 43 12.40 10.22 10.94
N GLY A 44 11.98 11.27 10.23
CA GLY A 44 12.84 12.17 9.48
C GLY A 44 12.51 13.62 9.82
N ALA A 45 13.23 14.56 9.21
CA ALA A 45 12.83 15.97 9.26
C ALA A 45 11.43 16.12 8.66
N GLY A 46 10.64 17.06 9.21
CA GLY A 46 9.38 17.46 8.59
C GLY A 46 9.61 18.04 7.20
N VAL A 47 8.64 17.87 6.32
CA VAL A 47 8.60 18.46 4.98
C VAL A 47 7.57 19.58 4.95
N GLU A 48 7.85 20.66 4.22
CA GLU A 48 6.90 21.73 3.99
C GLU A 48 5.98 21.36 2.81
N ILE A 49 4.79 20.85 3.13
CA ILE A 49 3.89 20.23 2.15
C ILE A 49 3.40 21.21 1.07
N SER A 50 3.26 22.49 1.38
CA SER A 50 2.86 23.56 0.44
C SER A 50 3.90 23.83 -0.65
N HIS A 51 5.15 23.41 -0.44
CA HIS A 51 6.25 23.53 -1.41
C HIS A 51 6.71 22.18 -1.96
N SER A 52 6.08 21.08 -1.55
CA SER A 52 6.50 19.72 -1.89
C SER A 52 5.65 19.10 -2.99
N ARG A 53 6.27 18.26 -3.81
CA ARG A 53 5.58 17.28 -4.67
C ARG A 53 5.20 16.04 -3.87
N LEU A 54 3.90 15.85 -3.67
CA LEU A 54 3.33 14.76 -2.88
C LEU A 54 2.95 13.57 -3.76
N VAL A 55 3.38 12.37 -3.40
CA VAL A 55 2.86 11.11 -3.95
C VAL A 55 1.79 10.51 -3.04
N LEU A 56 0.68 10.04 -3.61
CA LEU A 56 -0.27 9.20 -2.91
C LEU A 56 0.16 7.73 -3.03
N ILE A 57 0.23 7.03 -1.90
CA ILE A 57 0.45 5.59 -1.84
C ILE A 57 -0.71 4.97 -1.05
N SER A 58 -1.45 4.04 -1.66
CA SER A 58 -2.63 3.43 -1.03
C SER A 58 -2.57 1.90 -1.06
N SER A 59 -3.04 1.28 0.02
CA SER A 59 -3.21 -0.18 0.14
C SER A 59 -4.55 -0.70 -0.39
N ALA A 60 -5.36 0.14 -1.05
CA ALA A 60 -6.73 -0.17 -1.45
C ALA A 60 -6.87 -1.31 -2.48
N GLY A 61 -5.77 -1.75 -3.09
CA GLY A 61 -5.81 -2.68 -4.22
C GLY A 61 -6.47 -2.07 -5.45
N GLY A 62 -6.41 -0.74 -5.62
CA GLY A 62 -6.95 -0.02 -6.77
C GLY A 62 -6.15 -0.28 -8.05
N TYR A 63 -6.81 -0.54 -9.16
CA TYR A 63 -6.18 -0.77 -10.46
C TYR A 63 -7.08 -0.30 -11.62
N LEU A 64 -6.49 -0.13 -12.81
CA LEU A 64 -7.23 0.21 -14.02
C LEU A 64 -7.57 -1.04 -14.82
N PRO A 65 -8.80 -1.58 -14.78
CA PRO A 65 -9.14 -2.85 -15.43
C PRO A 65 -8.95 -2.81 -16.95
N ALA A 66 -9.03 -1.63 -17.57
CA ALA A 66 -8.79 -1.46 -19.00
C ALA A 66 -7.31 -1.57 -19.41
N LYS A 67 -6.36 -1.48 -18.47
CA LYS A 67 -4.91 -1.38 -18.76
C LYS A 67 -4.03 -2.31 -17.93
N GLN A 68 -4.55 -2.81 -16.81
CA GLN A 68 -3.78 -3.50 -15.79
C GLN A 68 -4.51 -4.77 -15.36
N ALA A 69 -3.75 -5.83 -15.13
CA ALA A 69 -4.26 -7.00 -14.45
C ALA A 69 -4.63 -6.63 -13.01
N ALA A 70 -5.76 -7.17 -12.54
CA ALA A 70 -6.17 -7.12 -11.15
C ALA A 70 -5.06 -7.68 -10.23
N PHE A 71 -5.06 -7.26 -8.96
CA PHE A 71 -4.24 -7.92 -7.96
C PHE A 71 -4.78 -9.33 -7.67
N ASP A 72 -3.90 -10.27 -7.33
CA ASP A 72 -4.27 -11.62 -6.90
C ASP A 72 -4.80 -11.60 -5.45
N ALA A 73 -5.93 -10.93 -5.23
CA ALA A 73 -6.51 -10.69 -3.91
C ALA A 73 -7.06 -11.97 -3.24
N ALA A 74 -7.27 -13.04 -4.01
CA ALA A 74 -7.67 -14.34 -3.48
C ALA A 74 -6.47 -15.14 -2.92
N ASN A 75 -5.24 -14.72 -3.24
CA ASN A 75 -4.04 -15.41 -2.80
C ASN A 75 -3.87 -15.27 -1.28
N PRO A 76 -3.83 -16.38 -0.53
CA PRO A 76 -3.66 -16.33 0.92
C PRO A 76 -2.29 -15.79 1.34
N PHE A 77 -1.31 -15.69 0.42
CA PHE A 77 -0.02 -15.07 0.65
C PHE A 77 0.06 -13.60 0.20
N GLY A 78 -0.98 -13.09 -0.46
CA GLY A 78 -1.03 -11.74 -1.00
C GLY A 78 -0.33 -11.54 -2.34
N ASP A 79 -0.44 -10.32 -2.84
CA ASP A 79 0.20 -9.82 -4.07
C ASP A 79 1.17 -8.69 -3.70
N TYR A 80 2.45 -8.85 -4.05
CA TYR A 80 3.53 -7.90 -3.72
C TYR A 80 3.92 -7.02 -4.91
N THR A 81 3.08 -6.99 -5.94
CA THR A 81 3.23 -6.06 -7.06
C THR A 81 2.57 -4.72 -6.78
N ILE A 82 2.91 -3.71 -7.57
CA ILE A 82 2.29 -2.38 -7.51
C ILE A 82 1.58 -2.08 -8.84
N ARG A 83 0.65 -1.14 -8.80
CA ARG A 83 0.08 -0.48 -9.97
C ARG A 83 0.28 1.02 -9.82
N CYS A 84 0.71 1.68 -10.89
CA CYS A 84 0.78 3.13 -10.95
C CYS A 84 -0.22 3.62 -11.98
N PHE A 85 -0.93 4.69 -11.68
CA PHE A 85 -1.86 5.31 -12.62
C PHE A 85 -2.05 6.79 -12.32
N PRO A 86 -2.50 7.60 -13.32
CA PRO A 86 -2.60 9.03 -13.16
C PRO A 86 -3.46 9.45 -11.97
N VAL A 87 -3.04 10.48 -11.24
CA VAL A 87 -3.86 11.07 -10.16
C VAL A 87 -5.14 11.73 -10.68
N THR A 88 -5.22 11.96 -11.99
CA THR A 88 -6.39 12.51 -12.69
C THR A 88 -7.33 11.44 -13.24
N THR A 89 -7.08 10.15 -12.97
CA THR A 89 -7.96 9.07 -13.37
C THR A 89 -9.37 9.29 -12.81
N PRO A 90 -10.44 9.23 -13.64
CA PRO A 90 -11.81 9.24 -13.15
C PRO A 90 -12.03 8.08 -12.16
N LEU A 91 -12.60 8.36 -11.00
CA LEU A 91 -12.77 7.35 -9.94
C LEU A 91 -13.58 6.13 -10.40
N LEU A 92 -14.55 6.32 -11.32
CA LEU A 92 -15.35 5.26 -11.92
C LEU A 92 -14.54 4.29 -12.81
N ASP A 93 -13.35 4.70 -13.25
CA ASP A 93 -12.44 3.86 -14.03
C ASP A 93 -11.53 3.00 -13.14
N ILE A 94 -11.63 3.14 -11.81
CA ILE A 94 -10.81 2.41 -10.84
C ILE A 94 -11.63 1.24 -10.28
N ALA A 95 -11.08 0.04 -10.37
CA ALA A 95 -11.60 -1.14 -9.70
C ALA A 95 -10.71 -1.50 -8.50
N TYR A 96 -11.28 -2.20 -7.51
CA TYR A 96 -10.59 -2.60 -6.29
C TYR A 96 -10.53 -4.11 -6.18
N ALA A 97 -9.32 -4.67 -6.20
CA ALA A 97 -9.09 -6.08 -5.92
C ALA A 97 -8.73 -6.24 -4.45
N HIS A 98 -9.74 -6.30 -3.58
CA HIS A 98 -9.56 -6.49 -2.15
C HIS A 98 -10.73 -7.25 -1.53
N ALA A 99 -10.54 -8.53 -1.20
CA ALA A 99 -11.61 -9.45 -0.79
C ALA A 99 -11.96 -9.40 0.71
N HIS A 100 -11.32 -8.53 1.49
CA HIS A 100 -11.34 -8.62 2.96
C HIS A 100 -12.01 -7.44 3.70
N TYR A 101 -12.74 -6.55 3.02
CA TYR A 101 -13.56 -5.51 3.65
C TYR A 101 -14.90 -5.30 2.93
N ASP A 102 -15.84 -4.59 3.56
CA ASP A 102 -17.16 -4.24 3.01
C ASP A 102 -17.06 -3.06 2.03
N HIS A 103 -17.41 -3.30 0.76
CA HIS A 103 -17.27 -2.31 -0.31
C HIS A 103 -18.36 -1.24 -0.32
N THR A 104 -19.39 -1.34 0.53
CA THR A 104 -20.54 -0.42 0.53
C THR A 104 -20.13 1.06 0.53
N ALA A 105 -19.10 1.43 1.30
CA ALA A 105 -18.64 2.82 1.37
C ALA A 105 -17.88 3.26 0.11
N VAL A 106 -16.99 2.42 -0.43
CA VAL A 106 -16.20 2.76 -1.63
C VAL A 106 -17.06 2.76 -2.90
N ASP A 107 -18.08 1.90 -2.95
CA ASP A 107 -19.05 1.88 -4.05
C ASP A 107 -19.92 3.14 -4.06
N ALA A 108 -20.17 3.73 -2.89
CA ALA A 108 -20.91 5.00 -2.75
C ALA A 108 -20.01 6.21 -3.05
N ASP A 109 -18.78 6.21 -2.56
CA ASP A 109 -17.78 7.25 -2.82
C ASP A 109 -16.36 6.69 -2.75
N ALA A 110 -15.73 6.53 -3.92
CA ALA A 110 -14.35 6.05 -4.03
C ALA A 110 -13.33 6.95 -3.31
N GLN A 111 -13.64 8.21 -3.02
CA GLN A 111 -12.75 9.12 -2.31
C GLN A 111 -12.50 8.72 -0.85
N VAL A 112 -13.34 7.84 -0.28
CA VAL A 112 -13.11 7.27 1.07
C VAL A 112 -11.88 6.38 1.11
N LEU A 113 -11.48 5.77 -0.02
CA LEU A 113 -10.26 4.97 -0.13
C LEU A 113 -9.14 5.71 -0.89
N LEU A 114 -9.50 6.38 -1.98
CA LEU A 114 -8.57 7.10 -2.86
C LEU A 114 -8.95 8.57 -2.94
N PRO A 115 -8.43 9.44 -2.04
CA PRO A 115 -8.86 10.83 -1.90
C PRO A 115 -8.29 11.75 -3.01
N LEU A 116 -8.31 11.31 -4.27
CA LEU A 116 -7.68 12.01 -5.39
C LEU A 116 -8.29 13.39 -5.65
N GLY A 117 -9.62 13.52 -5.57
CA GLY A 117 -10.30 14.81 -5.73
C GLY A 117 -10.00 15.76 -4.56
N HIS A 118 -10.08 15.27 -3.32
CA HIS A 118 -9.69 16.06 -2.14
C HIS A 118 -8.23 16.53 -2.20
N LEU A 119 -7.31 15.70 -2.69
CA LEU A 119 -5.92 16.09 -2.89
C LEU A 119 -5.77 17.15 -3.98
N ALA A 120 -6.55 17.06 -5.06
CA ALA A 120 -6.58 18.11 -6.09
C ALA A 120 -7.11 19.44 -5.54
N ASP A 121 -8.14 19.42 -4.69
CA ASP A 121 -8.67 20.61 -4.02
C ASP A 121 -7.60 21.25 -3.10
N LEU A 122 -6.83 20.43 -2.37
CA LEU A 122 -5.74 20.91 -1.52
C LEU A 122 -4.59 21.53 -2.31
N VAL A 123 -4.30 21.03 -3.52
CA VAL A 123 -3.36 21.69 -4.45
C VAL A 123 -3.92 23.02 -4.94
N ALA A 124 -5.19 23.05 -5.36
CA ALA A 124 -5.85 24.28 -5.82
C ALA A 124 -5.89 25.37 -4.74
N ALA A 125 -6.03 24.97 -3.47
CA ALA A 125 -6.00 25.86 -2.32
C ALA A 125 -4.57 26.27 -1.89
N GLY A 126 -3.51 25.74 -2.50
CA GLY A 126 -2.12 26.01 -2.14
C GLY A 126 -1.66 25.37 -0.82
N VAL A 127 -2.41 24.40 -0.28
CA VAL A 127 -2.05 23.65 0.93
C VAL A 127 -0.97 22.61 0.62
N ILE A 128 -1.01 22.02 -0.57
CA ILE A 128 -0.01 21.11 -1.11
C ILE A 128 0.60 21.76 -2.35
N GLY A 129 1.92 21.67 -2.53
CA GLY A 129 2.59 22.27 -3.68
C GLY A 129 2.14 21.66 -5.00
N SER A 130 2.24 20.34 -5.13
CA SER A 130 1.72 19.60 -6.29
C SER A 130 1.56 18.12 -5.98
N LEU A 131 0.79 17.41 -6.81
CA LEU A 131 0.81 15.94 -6.84
C LEU A 131 1.82 15.42 -7.86
N THR A 132 2.35 14.23 -7.62
CA THR A 132 3.02 13.45 -8.66
C THR A 132 2.05 13.11 -9.79
N PRO A 133 2.52 12.97 -11.04
CA PRO A 133 1.68 12.55 -12.17
C PRO A 133 0.88 11.28 -11.89
N ASN A 134 1.49 10.28 -11.24
CA ASN A 134 0.83 9.03 -10.88
C ASN A 134 0.77 8.83 -9.37
N MET A 135 -0.28 8.15 -8.90
CA MET A 135 -0.30 7.52 -7.58
C MET A 135 0.27 6.11 -7.66
N ILE A 136 0.59 5.54 -6.50
CA ILE A 136 1.07 4.16 -6.35
C ILE A 136 0.04 3.37 -5.54
N SER A 137 -0.44 2.27 -6.10
CA SER A 137 -1.41 1.37 -5.49
C SER A 137 -0.78 0.00 -5.26
N PHE A 138 -1.09 -0.61 -4.12
CA PHE A 138 -0.81 -2.01 -3.83
C PHE A 138 -1.99 -2.62 -3.06
N MET A 139 -1.99 -3.95 -2.91
CA MET A 139 -3.03 -4.67 -2.18
C MET A 139 -2.54 -4.95 -0.74
N GLY A 140 -3.30 -4.49 0.27
CA GLY A 140 -2.84 -4.46 1.66
C GLY A 140 -2.70 -5.80 2.38
N TYR A 141 -3.38 -6.87 1.92
CA TYR A 141 -3.29 -8.19 2.53
C TYR A 141 -1.99 -8.91 2.14
N GLN A 142 -0.94 -8.70 2.94
CA GLN A 142 0.43 -9.18 2.70
C GLN A 142 1.03 -9.81 3.98
N PRO A 143 0.75 -11.09 4.26
CA PRO A 143 1.18 -11.75 5.49
C PRO A 143 2.70 -12.03 5.58
N ASP A 144 3.44 -12.04 4.47
CA ASP A 144 4.89 -12.27 4.50
C ASP A 144 5.65 -10.93 4.49
N VAL A 145 6.03 -10.46 5.69
CA VAL A 145 6.78 -9.21 5.85
C VAL A 145 8.17 -9.31 5.19
N GLY A 146 8.78 -10.49 5.10
CA GLY A 146 10.05 -10.67 4.39
C GLY A 146 9.91 -10.30 2.91
N ARG A 147 8.86 -10.82 2.26
CA ARG A 147 8.52 -10.47 0.87
C ARG A 147 8.14 -9.00 0.71
N LEU A 148 7.43 -8.41 1.69
CA LEU A 148 7.17 -6.96 1.69
C LEU A 148 8.47 -6.16 1.63
N LEU A 149 9.47 -6.52 2.43
CA LEU A 149 10.76 -5.82 2.48
C LEU A 149 11.63 -6.06 1.26
N ASP A 150 11.60 -7.27 0.69
CA ASP A 150 12.50 -7.68 -0.39
C ASP A 150 11.94 -7.43 -1.79
N GLU A 151 10.61 -7.39 -1.94
CA GLU A 151 9.92 -7.25 -3.24
C GLU A 151 9.17 -5.91 -3.33
N LEU A 152 8.19 -5.69 -2.45
CA LEU A 152 7.28 -4.55 -2.54
C LEU A 152 7.98 -3.21 -2.26
N ILE A 153 8.72 -3.12 -1.14
CA ILE A 153 9.38 -1.87 -0.74
C ILE A 153 10.41 -1.41 -1.79
N PRO A 154 11.27 -2.27 -2.37
CA PRO A 154 12.15 -1.86 -3.45
C PRO A 154 11.42 -1.36 -4.70
N ALA A 155 10.34 -2.04 -5.13
CA ALA A 155 9.53 -1.63 -6.27
C ALA A 155 8.84 -0.28 -6.02
N MET A 156 8.21 -0.12 -4.86
CA MET A 156 7.57 1.11 -4.43
C MET A 156 8.59 2.26 -4.35
N ARG A 157 9.76 2.04 -3.76
CA ARG A 157 10.82 3.05 -3.66
C ARG A 157 11.37 3.45 -5.03
N ALA A 158 11.43 2.52 -5.98
CA ALA A 158 11.78 2.84 -7.36
C ALA A 158 10.72 3.73 -8.02
N ALA A 159 9.44 3.41 -7.87
CA ALA A 159 8.33 4.20 -8.39
C ALA A 159 8.27 5.61 -7.77
N VAL A 160 8.37 5.73 -6.44
CA VAL A 160 8.38 7.02 -5.73
C VAL A 160 9.50 7.93 -6.25
N ARG A 161 10.69 7.39 -6.47
CA ARG A 161 11.82 8.16 -7.03
C ARG A 161 11.60 8.56 -8.47
N ALA A 162 11.01 7.68 -9.29
CA ALA A 162 10.71 7.99 -10.68
C ALA A 162 9.70 9.13 -10.82
N GLU A 163 8.77 9.25 -9.87
CA GLU A 163 7.80 10.36 -9.80
C GLU A 163 8.41 11.70 -9.31
N GLY A 164 9.65 11.66 -8.79
CA GLY A 164 10.30 12.84 -8.19
C GLY A 164 9.58 13.35 -6.94
N ALA A 165 8.98 12.44 -6.16
CA ALA A 165 8.24 12.81 -4.95
C ALA A 165 9.18 13.31 -3.84
N GLU A 166 8.75 14.37 -3.16
CA GLU A 166 9.44 14.98 -2.01
C GLU A 166 8.72 14.65 -0.69
N ALA A 167 7.44 14.31 -0.78
CA ALA A 167 6.61 13.86 0.32
C ALA A 167 5.74 12.68 -0.12
N ALA A 168 5.31 11.83 0.81
CA ALA A 168 4.35 10.76 0.55
C ALA A 168 3.19 10.80 1.55
N LEU A 169 1.97 10.66 1.05
CA LEU A 169 0.80 10.36 1.86
C LEU A 169 0.51 8.87 1.77
N LEU A 170 0.60 8.18 2.90
CA LEU A 170 0.27 6.76 3.02
C LEU A 170 -1.19 6.64 3.48
N VAL A 171 -2.05 6.05 2.66
CA VAL A 171 -3.46 5.82 2.99
C VAL A 171 -3.65 4.32 3.25
N PRO A 172 -3.82 3.90 4.51
CA PRO A 172 -4.32 2.57 4.82
C PRO A 172 -5.80 2.52 4.42
N SER A 173 -6.10 1.61 3.52
CA SER A 173 -7.42 1.40 2.90
C SER A 173 -7.89 -0.01 3.15
#